data_AF-A0A3N5RWB1-F1
#
_entry.id   AF-A0A3N5RWB1-F1
#
_cell.length_a   1.000
_cell.length_b   1.000
_cell.length_c   1.000
_cell.angle_alpha   90.00
_cell.angle_beta   90.00
_cell.angle_gamma   90.00
#
_symmetry.space_group_name_H-M   'P 1'
#
loop_
_entity.id
_entity.type
_entity.pdbx_description
1 polymer ?
#
loop_
_entity_poly.entity_id
_entity_poly.type
_entity_poly.pdbx_seq_one_letter_code
_entity_poly.pdbx_strand_id
1 'polypeptide(L)'
;MRKFNYIFTALLLIAISAWPFAAVSAQTEEPQIRITQVDNSKFPNVTVYVSVTNAAGEPVGVDASTIQIQENGEVMQAVDIQGGGDVVGEESIPITTMLVMDISGSMDKNNKIGSAKEAAKSYVSQMRSGDQAGLITYDTQVYTVQPITTDTAALT
;
A
#
# COMPACT_ATOMS: atom_id res chain seq x y z
N MET A 1 28.12 61.74 -9.46
CA MET A 1 28.30 60.37 -8.90
C MET A 1 27.03 59.50 -8.89
N ARG A 2 25.79 60.02 -8.87
CA ARG A 2 24.57 59.18 -8.86
C ARG A 2 24.22 58.49 -10.19
N LYS A 3 24.64 59.02 -11.35
CA LYS A 3 24.34 58.44 -12.68
C LYS A 3 25.19 57.20 -13.03
N PHE A 4 26.33 57.02 -12.38
CA PHE A 4 27.24 55.88 -12.60
C PHE A 4 26.72 54.59 -11.94
N ASN A 5 26.03 54.72 -10.79
CA ASN A 5 25.45 53.58 -10.07
C ASN A 5 24.28 52.96 -10.83
N TYR A 6 23.50 53.74 -11.57
CA TYR A 6 22.37 53.21 -12.36
C TYR A 6 22.82 52.37 -13.57
N ILE A 7 23.95 52.72 -14.18
CA ILE A 7 24.53 51.97 -15.30
C ILE A 7 25.08 50.62 -14.80
N PHE A 8 25.70 50.60 -13.62
CA PHE A 8 26.20 49.37 -13.00
C PHE A 8 25.06 48.42 -12.58
N THR A 9 23.95 48.95 -12.04
CA THR A 9 22.76 48.12 -11.74
C THR A 9 22.06 47.61 -12.99
N ALA A 10 22.04 48.37 -14.09
CA ALA A 10 21.43 47.92 -15.35
C ALA A 10 22.25 46.79 -16.01
N LEU A 11 23.58 46.86 -15.95
CA LEU A 11 24.47 45.80 -16.43
C LEU A 11 24.38 44.52 -15.59
N LEU A 12 24.17 44.63 -14.28
CA LEU A 12 24.00 43.48 -13.39
C LEU A 12 22.67 42.73 -13.67
N LEU A 13 21.60 43.45 -14.02
CA LEU A 13 20.30 42.87 -14.36
C LEU A 13 20.31 42.11 -15.70
N ILE A 14 21.09 42.59 -16.68
CA ILE A 14 21.24 41.91 -17.98
C ILE A 14 22.11 40.65 -17.87
N ALA A 15 23.07 40.63 -16.94
CA ALA A 15 23.93 39.46 -16.72
C ALA A 15 23.18 38.27 -16.08
N ILE A 16 22.12 38.52 -15.31
CA ILE A 16 21.31 37.45 -14.68
C ILE A 16 20.30 36.85 -15.67
N SER A 17 19.87 37.59 -16.70
CA SER A 17 18.92 37.08 -17.71
C SER A 17 19.55 36.20 -18.79
N ALA A 18 20.87 36.04 -18.78
CA ALA A 18 21.62 35.29 -19.79
C ALA A 18 22.16 33.93 -19.29
N TRP A 19 21.65 33.40 -18.18
CA TRP A 19 21.93 32.02 -17.83
C TRP A 19 21.18 31.09 -18.79
N PRO A 20 21.87 30.13 -19.43
CA PRO A 20 21.18 29.10 -20.20
C PRO A 20 20.27 28.34 -19.23
N PHE A 21 18.97 28.36 -19.52
CA PHE A 21 18.04 27.40 -18.95
C PHE A 21 18.54 26.01 -19.36
N ALA A 22 19.25 25.33 -18.47
CA ALA A 22 19.47 23.91 -18.60
C ALA A 22 18.07 23.27 -18.64
N ALA A 23 17.76 22.57 -19.73
CA ALA A 23 16.54 21.78 -19.80
C ALA A 23 16.59 20.75 -18.67
N VAL A 24 15.79 20.97 -17.64
CA VAL A 24 15.53 19.97 -16.60
C VAL A 24 14.79 18.84 -17.31
N SER A 25 15.52 17.79 -17.67
CA SER A 25 14.88 16.54 -18.07
C SER A 25 14.33 15.92 -16.78
N ALA A 26 13.01 15.86 -16.65
CA ALA A 26 12.39 14.97 -15.69
C ALA A 26 12.80 13.55 -16.09
N GLN A 27 13.61 12.89 -15.27
CA GLN A 27 13.91 11.48 -15.46
C GLN A 27 12.60 10.74 -15.16
N THR A 28 11.94 10.26 -16.21
CA THR A 28 10.78 9.37 -16.05
C THR A 28 11.31 8.08 -15.44
N GLU A 29 11.21 7.94 -14.12
CA GLU A 29 11.51 6.67 -13.46
C GLU A 29 10.48 5.64 -13.95
N GLU A 30 10.90 4.72 -14.80
CA GLU A 30 10.03 3.65 -15.26
C GLU A 30 9.65 2.75 -14.06
N PRO A 31 8.37 2.42 -13.90
CA PRO A 31 7.92 1.55 -12.83
C PRO A 31 8.51 0.14 -12.98
N GLN A 32 9.02 -0.41 -11.89
CA GLN A 32 9.52 -1.78 -11.82
C GLN A 32 8.36 -2.74 -11.53
N ILE A 33 8.17 -3.73 -12.39
CA ILE A 33 7.12 -4.76 -12.25
C ILE A 33 7.75 -6.08 -11.82
N ARG A 34 7.19 -6.72 -10.79
CA ARG A 34 7.64 -8.03 -10.29
C ARG A 34 6.47 -8.94 -9.97
N ILE A 35 6.54 -10.20 -10.39
CA ILE A 35 5.65 -11.26 -9.89
C ILE A 35 6.11 -11.66 -8.49
N THR A 36 5.26 -11.49 -7.50
CA THR A 36 5.56 -11.82 -6.09
C THR A 36 5.11 -13.23 -5.73
N GLN A 37 4.03 -13.70 -6.34
CA GLN A 37 3.46 -15.02 -6.07
C GLN A 37 2.68 -15.53 -7.28
N VAL A 38 2.69 -16.86 -7.44
CA VAL A 38 1.84 -17.59 -8.37
C VAL A 38 1.10 -18.65 -7.57
N ASP A 39 -0.23 -18.55 -7.53
CA ASP A 39 -1.12 -19.54 -6.91
C ASP A 39 -1.79 -20.39 -8.00
N ASN A 40 -1.47 -21.68 -8.00
CA ASN A 40 -2.00 -22.69 -8.93
C ASN A 40 -2.97 -23.68 -8.27
N SER A 41 -3.41 -23.42 -7.03
CA SER A 41 -4.27 -24.30 -6.25
C SER A 41 -5.64 -24.57 -6.89
N LYS A 42 -6.08 -23.68 -7.79
CA LYS A 42 -7.38 -23.74 -8.50
C LYS A 42 -7.25 -24.00 -10.00
N PHE A 43 -6.17 -24.67 -10.43
CA PHE A 43 -5.95 -25.01 -11.83
C PHE A 43 -7.23 -25.59 -12.50
N PRO A 44 -7.61 -25.14 -13.72
CA PRO A 44 -6.83 -24.32 -14.66
C PRO A 44 -6.79 -22.82 -14.38
N ASN A 45 -7.51 -22.32 -13.36
CA ASN A 45 -7.44 -20.92 -12.98
C ASN A 45 -6.19 -20.66 -12.13
N VAL A 46 -5.30 -19.81 -12.62
CA VAL A 46 -4.05 -19.42 -11.96
C VAL A 46 -4.16 -17.96 -11.53
N THR A 47 -3.82 -17.68 -10.27
CA THR A 47 -3.78 -16.31 -9.75
C THR A 47 -2.33 -15.86 -9.65
N VAL A 48 -1.98 -14.75 -10.31
CA VAL A 48 -0.63 -14.16 -10.29
C VAL A 48 -0.69 -12.85 -9.54
N TYR A 49 0.15 -12.72 -8.51
CA TYR A 49 0.29 -11.49 -7.74
C TYR A 49 1.45 -10.67 -8.29
N VAL A 50 1.18 -9.41 -8.60
CA VAL A 50 2.14 -8.49 -9.21
C VAL A 50 2.33 -7.28 -8.30
N SER A 51 3.58 -6.90 -8.09
CA SER A 51 3.98 -5.69 -7.39
C SER A 51 4.60 -4.71 -8.38
N VAL A 52 4.12 -3.47 -8.37
CA VAL A 52 4.67 -2.38 -9.18
C VAL A 52 5.22 -1.30 -8.25
N THR A 53 6.49 -0.95 -8.43
CA THR A 53 7.20 0.02 -7.56
C THR A 53 7.94 1.07 -8.37
N ASN A 54 8.15 2.27 -7.82
CA ASN A 54 9.09 3.26 -8.38
C ASN A 54 10.56 2.87 -8.12
N ALA A 55 11.52 3.70 -8.54
CA ALA A 55 12.94 3.41 -8.33
C ALA A 55 13.36 3.47 -6.84
N ALA A 56 12.58 4.15 -5.99
CA ALA A 56 12.74 4.16 -4.55
C ALA A 56 12.17 2.90 -3.86
N GLY A 57 11.50 2.01 -4.61
CA GLY A 57 10.89 0.79 -4.07
C GLY A 57 9.51 1.00 -3.45
N GLU A 58 8.91 2.18 -3.61
CA GLU A 58 7.57 2.49 -3.12
C GLU A 58 6.52 1.98 -4.11
N PRO A 59 5.40 1.40 -3.63
CA PRO A 59 4.32 0.96 -4.50
C PRO A 59 3.76 2.13 -5.32
N VAL A 60 3.55 1.89 -6.61
CA VAL A 60 2.89 2.85 -7.50
C VAL A 60 1.61 2.24 -8.05
N GLY A 61 0.55 3.04 -8.05
CA GLY A 61 -0.71 2.62 -8.68
C GLY A 61 -0.55 2.55 -10.19
N VAL A 62 -1.01 1.46 -10.76
CA VAL A 62 -1.10 1.26 -12.21
C VAL A 62 -2.52 0.87 -12.56
N ASP A 63 -2.96 1.27 -13.74
CA ASP A 63 -4.21 0.77 -14.30
C ASP A 63 -4.04 -0.73 -14.57
N ALA A 64 -4.77 -1.54 -13.82
CA ALA A 64 -4.78 -3.00 -13.93
C ALA A 64 -5.05 -3.47 -15.37
N SER A 65 -5.85 -2.75 -16.14
CA SER A 65 -6.17 -3.10 -17.54
C SER A 65 -4.98 -2.97 -18.50
N THR A 66 -3.91 -2.30 -18.08
CA THR A 66 -2.67 -2.15 -18.86
C THR A 66 -1.68 -3.29 -18.64
N ILE A 67 -1.92 -4.16 -17.67
CA ILE A 67 -1.05 -5.30 -17.36
C ILE A 67 -1.35 -6.45 -18.32
N GLN A 68 -0.31 -6.97 -18.96
CA GLN A 68 -0.38 -8.17 -19.78
C GLN A 68 0.45 -9.28 -19.15
N ILE A 69 -0.12 -10.49 -19.11
CA ILE A 69 0.59 -11.70 -18.68
C ILE A 69 0.91 -12.50 -19.94
N GLN A 70 2.15 -12.97 -20.05
CA GLN A 70 2.57 -13.87 -21.12
C GLN A 70 3.06 -15.18 -20.53
N GLU A 71 2.65 -16.29 -21.14
CA GLU A 71 3.17 -17.62 -20.85
C GLU A 71 3.80 -18.18 -22.12
N ASN A 72 5.08 -18.58 -22.05
CA ASN A 72 5.82 -19.10 -23.21
C ASN A 72 5.81 -18.19 -24.46
N GLY A 73 5.66 -16.88 -24.26
CA GLY A 73 5.60 -15.89 -25.35
C GLY A 73 4.20 -15.68 -25.94
N GLU A 74 3.18 -16.37 -25.44
CA GLU A 74 1.78 -16.14 -25.79
C GLU A 74 1.10 -15.25 -24.74
N VAL A 75 0.36 -14.24 -25.19
CA VAL A 75 -0.39 -13.35 -24.30
C VAL A 75 -1.60 -14.09 -23.76
N MET A 76 -1.70 -14.16 -22.44
CA MET A 76 -2.78 -14.80 -21.72
C MET A 76 -3.98 -13.86 -21.60
N GLN A 77 -5.19 -14.39 -21.74
CA GLN A 77 -6.41 -13.65 -21.46
C GLN A 77 -6.70 -13.68 -19.95
N ALA A 78 -6.55 -12.53 -19.29
CA ALA A 78 -6.91 -12.41 -17.89
C ALA A 78 -8.45 -12.47 -17.73
N VAL A 79 -8.91 -13.29 -16.78
CA VAL A 79 -10.34 -13.42 -16.45
C VAL A 79 -10.79 -12.28 -15.52
N ASP A 80 -9.90 -11.85 -14.62
CA ASP A 80 -10.11 -10.78 -13.67
C ASP A 80 -8.75 -10.13 -13.35
N ILE A 81 -8.73 -8.81 -13.18
CA ILE A 81 -7.53 -8.06 -12.77
C ILE A 81 -7.94 -7.04 -11.71
N GLN A 82 -7.35 -7.15 -10.53
CA GLN A 82 -7.64 -6.28 -9.38
C GLN A 82 -6.38 -5.51 -8.99
N GLY A 83 -6.51 -4.19 -8.82
CA GLY A 83 -5.42 -3.31 -8.38
C GLY A 83 -5.34 -3.21 -6.86
N GLY A 84 -4.17 -3.47 -6.28
CA GLY A 84 -3.94 -3.48 -4.83
C GLY A 84 -3.54 -2.15 -4.20
N GLY A 85 -3.98 -1.02 -4.77
CA GLY A 85 -3.72 0.31 -4.25
C GLY A 85 -4.87 1.25 -4.56
N ASP A 86 -5.02 2.31 -3.79
CA ASP A 86 -6.03 3.35 -3.98
C ASP A 86 -5.83 4.09 -5.31
N VAL A 87 -6.03 3.47 -6.48
CA VAL A 87 -6.14 4.24 -7.71
C VAL A 87 -7.03 3.55 -8.76
N VAL A 88 -8.06 4.31 -9.14
CA VAL A 88 -9.05 4.15 -10.22
C VAL A 88 -10.23 3.19 -9.93
N GLY A 89 -11.23 3.75 -9.25
CA GLY A 89 -12.45 3.05 -8.80
C GLY A 89 -12.37 2.78 -7.31
N GLU A 90 -13.34 3.26 -6.53
CA GLU A 90 -13.31 3.36 -5.06
C GLU A 90 -13.31 2.02 -4.30
N GLU A 91 -12.87 0.93 -4.90
CA GLU A 91 -12.90 -0.41 -4.32
C GLU A 91 -11.52 -0.80 -3.80
N SER A 92 -11.27 -0.49 -2.53
CA SER A 92 -10.09 -1.02 -1.83
C SER A 92 -10.21 -2.54 -1.74
N ILE A 93 -9.17 -3.29 -2.10
CA ILE A 93 -9.17 -4.75 -1.95
C ILE A 93 -9.40 -5.10 -0.47
N PRO A 94 -10.47 -5.85 -0.14
CA PRO A 94 -10.75 -6.27 1.23
C PRO A 94 -9.58 -7.06 1.82
N ILE A 95 -9.16 -6.71 3.04
CA ILE A 95 -8.13 -7.46 3.76
C ILE A 95 -8.76 -8.39 4.79
N THR A 96 -8.11 -9.53 5.05
CA THR A 96 -8.49 -10.46 6.11
C THR A 96 -7.41 -10.49 7.19
N THR A 97 -7.78 -10.20 8.43
CA THR A 97 -6.84 -10.10 9.55
C THR A 97 -7.21 -11.05 10.69
N MET A 98 -6.26 -11.83 11.17
CA MET A 98 -6.43 -12.61 12.41
C MET A 98 -5.74 -11.90 13.58
N LEU A 99 -6.52 -11.39 14.52
CA LEU A 99 -5.99 -10.84 15.77
C LEU A 99 -5.62 -12.01 16.70
N VAL A 100 -4.34 -12.12 17.06
CA VAL A 100 -3.85 -13.15 17.98
C VAL A 100 -3.39 -12.49 19.28
N MET A 101 -4.12 -12.73 20.37
CA MET A 101 -3.94 -12.03 21.64
C MET A 101 -3.43 -12.95 22.75
N ASP A 102 -2.34 -12.55 23.40
CA ASP A 102 -1.83 -13.22 24.60
C ASP A 102 -2.78 -12.97 25.78
N ILE A 103 -3.20 -14.03 26.46
CA ILE A 103 -4.01 -14.00 27.69
C ILE A 103 -3.29 -14.68 28.87
N SER A 104 -1.96 -14.87 28.77
CA SER A 104 -1.13 -15.40 29.85
C SER A 104 -1.17 -14.51 31.10
N GLY A 105 -0.85 -15.07 32.27
CA GLY A 105 -0.85 -14.32 33.54
C GLY A 105 0.11 -13.12 33.57
N SER A 106 1.00 -12.97 32.59
CA SER A 106 1.83 -11.76 32.44
C SER A 106 1.03 -10.52 31.98
N MET A 107 -0.14 -10.75 31.38
CA MET A 107 -1.04 -9.75 30.82
C MET A 107 -1.98 -9.12 31.87
N ASP A 108 -2.10 -9.73 33.05
CA ASP A 108 -2.86 -9.18 34.18
C ASP A 108 -2.16 -7.97 34.84
N LYS A 109 -0.88 -7.76 34.53
CA LYS A 109 -0.09 -6.67 35.10
C LYS A 109 -0.28 -5.39 34.31
N ASN A 110 -0.31 -4.25 35.00
CA ASN A 110 -0.29 -2.90 34.42
C ASN A 110 -1.35 -2.66 33.35
N ASN A 111 -2.53 -3.30 33.47
CA ASN A 111 -3.63 -3.19 32.50
C ASN A 111 -3.26 -3.59 31.06
N LYS A 112 -2.24 -4.44 30.84
CA LYS A 112 -1.83 -4.86 29.50
C LYS A 112 -2.98 -5.51 28.72
N ILE A 113 -3.76 -6.37 29.37
CA ILE A 113 -4.92 -6.99 28.73
C ILE A 113 -5.99 -5.97 28.36
N GLY A 114 -6.22 -4.95 29.19
CA GLY A 114 -7.11 -3.84 28.87
C GLY A 114 -6.61 -3.05 27.66
N SER A 115 -5.33 -2.68 27.65
CA SER A 115 -4.71 -1.99 26.51
C SER A 115 -4.76 -2.82 25.22
N ALA A 116 -4.57 -4.13 25.29
CA ALA A 116 -4.68 -5.02 24.14
C ALA A 116 -6.11 -5.06 23.58
N LYS A 117 -7.13 -5.10 24.45
CA LYS A 117 -8.54 -5.01 24.04
C LYS A 117 -8.85 -3.67 23.37
N GLU A 118 -8.38 -2.57 23.92
CA GLU A 118 -8.62 -1.24 23.32
C GLU A 118 -7.90 -1.08 21.98
N ALA A 119 -6.68 -1.63 21.83
CA ALA A 119 -6.00 -1.67 20.54
C ALA A 119 -6.77 -2.51 19.50
N ALA A 120 -7.28 -3.68 19.91
CA ALA A 120 -8.10 -4.53 19.04
C ALA A 120 -9.39 -3.84 18.59
N LYS A 121 -10.12 -3.18 19.50
CA LYS A 121 -11.31 -2.38 19.16
C LYS A 121 -10.98 -1.23 18.24
N SER A 122 -9.86 -0.53 18.49
CA SER A 122 -9.40 0.56 17.63
C SER A 122 -9.09 0.07 16.21
N TYR A 123 -8.48 -1.12 16.08
CA TYR A 123 -8.29 -1.76 14.78
C TYR A 123 -9.62 -2.05 14.08
N VAL A 124 -10.57 -2.71 14.77
CA VAL A 124 -11.89 -3.05 14.22
C VAL A 124 -12.65 -1.79 13.80
N SER A 125 -12.53 -0.69 14.55
CA SER A 125 -13.19 0.58 14.21
C SER A 125 -12.67 1.26 12.94
N GLN A 126 -11.47 0.87 12.48
CA GLN A 126 -10.82 1.40 11.28
C GLN A 126 -10.95 0.47 10.08
N MET A 127 -11.59 -0.69 10.24
CA MET A 127 -11.84 -1.62 9.14
C MET A 127 -12.72 -0.95 8.07
N ARG A 128 -12.35 -1.17 6.80
CA ARG A 128 -13.11 -0.70 5.65
C ARG A 128 -14.25 -1.66 5.35
N SER A 129 -15.19 -1.20 4.53
CA SER A 129 -16.26 -2.07 4.03
C SER A 129 -15.65 -3.25 3.27
N GLY A 130 -16.06 -4.47 3.62
CA GLY A 130 -15.54 -5.70 3.04
C GLY A 130 -14.39 -6.33 3.82
N ASP A 131 -13.65 -5.56 4.63
CA ASP A 131 -12.59 -6.12 5.47
C ASP A 131 -13.15 -7.19 6.43
N GLN A 132 -12.34 -8.20 6.68
CA GLN A 132 -12.69 -9.32 7.54
C GLN A 132 -11.70 -9.42 8.69
N ALA A 133 -12.20 -9.78 9.87
CA ALA A 133 -11.33 -10.05 11.00
C ALA A 133 -11.80 -11.23 11.84
N GLY A 134 -10.86 -11.88 12.50
CA GLY A 134 -11.10 -12.92 13.50
C GLY A 134 -10.28 -12.65 14.76
N LEU A 135 -10.64 -13.34 15.85
CA LEU A 135 -9.92 -13.26 17.12
C LEU A 135 -9.57 -14.65 17.64
N ILE A 136 -8.28 -14.85 17.85
CA ILE A 136 -7.71 -15.99 18.57
C ILE A 136 -7.03 -15.45 19.83
N THR A 137 -7.21 -16.15 20.94
CA THR A 137 -6.45 -15.90 22.16
C THR A 137 -5.58 -17.10 22.50
N TYR A 138 -4.47 -16.87 23.18
CA TYR A 138 -3.61 -17.97 23.62
C TYR A 138 -3.02 -17.77 25.02
N ASP A 139 -2.87 -18.89 25.72
CA ASP A 139 -2.02 -19.05 26.89
C ASP A 139 -1.12 -20.29 26.71
N THR A 140 -1.27 -21.29 27.57
CA THR A 140 -0.81 -22.67 27.35
C THR A 140 -1.59 -23.42 26.27
N GLN A 141 -2.76 -22.92 25.88
CA GLN A 141 -3.62 -23.45 24.83
C GLN A 141 -4.08 -22.32 23.89
N VAL A 142 -4.58 -22.70 22.71
CA VAL A 142 -5.10 -21.77 21.71
C VAL A 142 -6.62 -21.86 21.69
N TYR A 143 -7.29 -20.70 21.74
CA TYR A 143 -8.74 -20.60 21.72
C TYR A 143 -9.18 -19.70 20.57
N THR A 144 -10.10 -20.20 19.74
CA THR A 144 -10.79 -19.34 18.77
C THR A 144 -11.93 -18.64 19.48
N VAL A 145 -11.81 -17.34 19.69
CA VAL A 145 -12.86 -16.53 20.33
C VAL A 145 -13.92 -16.14 19.31
N GLN A 146 -13.49 -15.70 18.12
CA GLN A 146 -14.36 -15.33 17.02
C GLN A 146 -13.73 -15.80 15.70
N PRO A 147 -14.38 -16.72 14.96
CA PRO A 147 -13.99 -17.03 13.60
C PRO A 147 -13.99 -15.78 12.70
N ILE A 148 -13.27 -15.84 11.59
CA ILE A 148 -13.22 -14.75 10.60
C ILE A 148 -14.64 -14.35 10.20
N THR A 149 -14.92 -13.07 10.28
CA THR A 149 -16.22 -12.48 9.98
C THR A 149 -16.07 -11.09 9.38
N THR A 150 -17.07 -10.67 8.60
CA THR A 150 -17.27 -9.28 8.16
C THR A 150 -18.07 -8.46 9.18
N ASP A 151 -18.71 -9.12 10.16
CA ASP A 151 -19.52 -8.47 11.19
C ASP A 151 -18.63 -7.88 12.28
N THR A 152 -18.39 -6.58 12.22
CA THR A 152 -17.57 -5.86 13.21
C THR A 152 -18.20 -5.83 14.59
N ALA A 153 -19.53 -5.94 14.71
CA ALA A 153 -20.21 -5.98 16.00
C ALA A 153 -19.94 -7.29 16.77
N ALA A 154 -19.58 -8.36 16.07
CA ALA A 154 -19.14 -9.61 16.69
C ALA A 154 -17.70 -9.52 17.26
N LEU A 155 -16.99 -8.41 17.04
CA LEU A 155 -15.58 -8.21 17.41
C LEU A 155 -15.37 -7.08 18.45
N THR A 156 -16.44 -6.45 18.95
CA THR A 156 -16.39 -5.29 19.88
C THR A 156 -17.04 -5.57 21.23
#